data_AF-A0A8I7B341-F1
#
_entry.id   AF-A0A8I7B341-F1
#
_cell.length_a   1.000
_cell.length_b   1.000
_cell.length_c   1.000
_cell.angle_alpha   90.00
_cell.angle_beta   90.00
_cell.angle_gamma   90.00
#
_symmetry.space_group_name_H-M   'P 1'
#
loop_
_entity.id
_entity.type
_entity.pdbx_description
1 polymer ?
#
loop_
_entity_poly.entity_id
_entity_poly.type
_entity_poly.pdbx_seq_one_letter_code
_entity_poly.pdbx_strand_id
1 'polypeptide(L)'
;MSASSSSVSAIRRQALALRLAHCQTCKEKVRMYVSKTEKHDRRVFYKCQNHGVTCDFWRWELEYVEFLVDKHYLSGEAGVDAIGAAEEHREELLKAQELFYMNGSVSLGKKVLKNDSGNLMSWRQAASLMMLGKELVMLMKMLVAVVVLLGVAALVRIMLKK
;
A
#
# COMPACT_ATOMS: atom_id res chain seq x y z
N MET A 1 26.81 11.61 21.02
CA MET A 1 26.49 12.58 19.95
C MET A 1 25.45 11.93 19.05
N SER A 2 24.15 12.20 19.27
CA SER A 2 23.06 11.56 18.50
C SER A 2 21.81 12.45 18.56
N ALA A 3 21.80 13.53 17.78
CA ALA A 3 20.65 14.44 17.69
C ALA A 3 20.35 14.91 16.25
N SER A 4 20.89 14.22 15.24
CA SER A 4 20.86 14.70 13.84
C SER A 4 19.75 14.08 12.98
N SER A 5 19.06 13.04 13.46
CA SER A 5 18.13 12.26 12.62
C SER A 5 16.74 12.91 12.43
N SER A 6 16.34 13.79 13.35
CA SER A 6 15.02 14.43 13.36
C SER A 6 14.98 15.78 12.62
N SER A 7 16.10 16.50 12.56
CA SER A 7 16.22 17.79 11.88
C SER A 7 16.35 17.64 10.37
N VAL A 8 17.09 16.63 9.88
CA VAL A 8 17.21 16.34 8.44
C VAL A 8 15.87 15.97 7.84
N SER A 9 15.06 15.16 8.52
CA SER A 9 13.73 14.74 8.07
C SER A 9 12.67 15.85 8.08
N ALA A 10 12.86 16.90 8.89
CA ALA A 10 12.03 18.11 8.87
C ALA A 10 12.43 19.06 7.74
N ILE A 11 13.73 19.31 7.56
CA ILE A 11 14.28 20.11 6.45
C ILE A 11 13.94 19.46 5.10
N ARG A 12 14.00 18.13 5.01
CA ARG A 12 13.63 17.29 3.86
C ARG A 12 12.14 17.42 3.50
N ARG A 13 11.24 17.43 4.51
CA ARG A 13 9.81 17.71 4.32
C ARG A 13 9.54 19.17 3.91
N GLN A 14 10.33 20.11 4.41
CA GLN A 14 10.23 21.54 4.10
C GLN A 14 10.69 21.84 2.67
N ALA A 15 11.79 21.23 2.22
CA ALA A 15 12.34 21.40 0.87
C ALA A 15 11.41 20.82 -0.20
N LEU A 16 10.81 19.65 0.07
CA LEU A 16 9.73 19.13 -0.74
C LEU A 16 8.54 20.09 -0.72
N ALA A 17 8.07 20.55 0.44
CA ALA A 17 6.90 21.45 0.54
C ALA A 17 6.99 22.76 -0.29
N LEU A 18 8.19 23.21 -0.67
CA LEU A 18 8.42 24.54 -1.26
C LEU A 18 8.10 24.69 -2.76
N ARG A 19 7.92 23.60 -3.55
CA ARG A 19 7.51 23.69 -4.98
C ARG A 19 6.44 22.69 -5.41
N LEU A 20 5.50 22.38 -4.53
CA LEU A 20 4.51 21.31 -4.68
C LEU A 20 3.08 21.77 -4.93
N ALA A 21 2.89 22.92 -5.54
CA ALA A 21 1.60 23.59 -5.39
C ALA A 21 0.49 23.02 -6.29
N HIS A 22 0.77 22.55 -7.52
CA HIS A 22 -0.30 22.31 -8.50
C HIS A 22 -0.06 21.16 -9.48
N CYS A 23 -1.12 20.42 -9.78
CA CYS A 23 -1.18 19.38 -10.79
C CYS A 23 -1.03 19.99 -12.19
N GLN A 24 -0.23 19.39 -13.06
CA GLN A 24 -0.04 19.92 -14.43
C GLN A 24 -1.30 19.83 -15.28
N THR A 25 -2.13 18.80 -15.08
CA THR A 25 -3.33 18.51 -15.87
C THR A 25 -4.49 19.45 -15.54
N CYS A 26 -4.84 19.61 -14.27
CA CYS A 26 -6.02 20.37 -13.85
C CYS A 26 -5.70 21.62 -13.01
N LYS A 27 -4.41 21.93 -12.81
CA LYS A 27 -3.91 23.06 -12.01
C LYS A 27 -4.33 23.08 -10.53
N GLU A 28 -5.03 22.05 -10.07
CA GLU A 28 -5.47 21.92 -8.68
C GLU A 28 -4.35 21.41 -7.77
N LYS A 29 -4.48 21.59 -6.45
CA LYS A 29 -3.45 21.22 -5.48
C LYS A 29 -3.13 19.73 -5.46
N VAL A 30 -1.84 19.42 -5.36
CA VAL A 30 -1.33 18.07 -5.06
C VAL A 30 -1.12 17.97 -3.55
N ARG A 31 -1.60 16.89 -2.93
CA ARG A 31 -1.50 16.65 -1.49
C ARG A 31 -0.73 15.36 -1.21
N MET A 32 -0.02 15.37 -0.08
CA MET A 32 0.69 14.21 0.47
C MET A 32 -0.26 13.36 1.31
N TYR A 33 -0.15 12.04 1.17
CA TYR A 33 -0.90 11.04 1.91
C TYR A 33 0.03 9.93 2.37
N VAL A 34 -0.38 9.25 3.43
CA VAL A 34 0.30 8.07 3.95
C VAL A 34 -0.61 6.88 3.71
N SER A 35 -0.08 5.87 3.02
CA SER A 35 -0.77 4.61 2.75
C SER A 35 -0.97 3.83 4.05
N LYS A 36 -2.18 3.27 4.17
CA LYS A 36 -2.58 2.38 5.27
C LYS A 36 -2.80 0.94 4.81
N THR A 37 -2.41 0.63 3.57
CA THR A 37 -2.58 -0.72 3.02
C THR A 37 -1.51 -1.63 3.59
N GLU A 38 -1.84 -2.87 3.95
CA GLU A 38 -0.90 -3.85 4.52
C GLU A 38 0.38 -4.03 3.70
N LYS A 39 0.26 -4.06 2.37
CA LYS A 39 1.41 -4.24 1.46
C LYS A 39 2.36 -3.04 1.45
N HIS A 40 1.83 -1.85 1.70
CA HIS A 40 2.53 -0.58 1.55
C HIS A 40 2.25 0.31 2.77
N ASP A 41 2.31 -0.28 3.96
CA ASP A 41 1.97 0.46 5.19
C ASP A 41 2.99 1.59 5.38
N ARG A 42 2.49 2.75 5.78
CA ARG A 42 3.27 3.97 6.02
C ARG A 42 4.00 4.55 4.81
N ARG A 43 3.87 3.97 3.61
CA ARG A 43 4.43 4.57 2.39
C ARG A 43 3.75 5.88 2.04
N VAL A 44 4.54 6.88 1.71
CA VAL A 44 4.04 8.19 1.31
C VAL A 44 3.72 8.20 -0.19
N PHE A 45 2.59 8.79 -0.54
CA PHE A 45 2.21 9.05 -1.93
C PHE A 45 1.59 10.43 -2.07
N TYR A 46 1.67 10.97 -3.28
CA TYR A 46 1.13 12.26 -3.65
C TYR A 46 0.00 12.06 -4.63
N LYS A 47 -1.13 12.74 -4.44
CA LYS A 47 -2.23 12.73 -5.42
C LYS A 47 -2.86 14.11 -5.57
N CYS A 48 -3.40 14.37 -6.75
CA CYS A 48 -4.20 15.55 -6.99
C CYS A 48 -5.46 15.54 -6.12
N GLN A 49 -5.92 16.71 -5.67
CA GLN A 49 -7.18 16.82 -4.94
C GLN A 49 -8.39 16.40 -5.78
N ASN A 50 -8.39 16.64 -7.09
CA ASN A 50 -9.44 16.20 -8.03
C ASN A 50 -9.17 14.80 -8.62
N HIS A 51 -8.36 13.98 -7.94
CA HIS A 51 -8.07 12.62 -8.36
C HIS A 51 -9.36 11.78 -8.51
N GLY A 52 -9.57 11.16 -9.67
CA GLY A 52 -10.76 10.36 -9.99
C GLY A 52 -12.00 11.17 -10.38
N VAL A 53 -11.89 12.50 -10.49
CA VAL A 53 -12.96 13.38 -10.99
C VAL A 53 -12.59 13.98 -12.34
N THR A 54 -11.48 14.71 -12.39
CA THR A 54 -11.00 15.40 -13.61
C THR A 54 -9.52 15.13 -13.90
N CYS A 55 -8.86 14.35 -13.06
CA CYS A 55 -7.44 14.06 -13.16
C CYS A 55 -7.14 12.71 -12.53
N ASP A 56 -6.18 11.97 -13.07
CA ASP A 56 -5.71 10.71 -12.48
C ASP A 56 -4.29 10.82 -11.91
N PHE A 57 -3.82 12.03 -11.65
CA PHE A 57 -2.47 12.24 -11.12
C PHE A 57 -2.33 11.70 -9.70
N TRP A 58 -1.48 10.69 -9.56
CA TRP A 58 -0.93 10.22 -8.30
C TRP A 58 0.42 9.54 -8.54
N ARG A 59 1.33 9.58 -7.54
CA ARG A 59 2.66 8.96 -7.59
C ARG A 59 3.11 8.56 -6.18
N TRP A 60 3.88 7.49 -6.05
CA TRP A 60 4.61 7.22 -4.80
C TRP A 60 5.68 8.28 -4.56
N GLU A 61 6.16 8.42 -3.32
CA GLU A 61 7.13 9.46 -2.95
C GLU A 61 8.37 9.50 -3.87
N LEU A 62 9.03 8.37 -4.10
CA LEU A 62 10.21 8.32 -4.97
C LEU A 62 9.88 8.72 -6.42
N GLU A 63 8.85 8.11 -7.00
CA GLU A 63 8.36 8.45 -8.35
C GLU A 63 7.97 9.92 -8.48
N TYR A 64 7.50 10.51 -7.38
CA TYR A 64 7.13 11.90 -7.33
C TYR A 64 8.34 12.83 -7.29
N VAL A 65 9.38 12.48 -6.54
CA VAL A 65 10.65 13.22 -6.53
C VAL A 65 11.32 13.15 -7.90
N GLU A 66 11.41 11.97 -8.50
CA GLU A 66 11.91 11.78 -9.86
C GLU A 66 11.15 12.67 -10.85
N PHE A 67 9.82 12.69 -10.76
CA PHE A 67 8.98 13.57 -11.58
C PHE A 67 9.33 15.07 -11.40
N LEU A 68 9.65 15.52 -10.18
CA LEU A 68 10.04 16.92 -9.94
C LEU A 68 11.43 17.24 -10.51
N VAL A 69 12.34 16.28 -10.48
CA VAL A 69 13.67 16.41 -11.09
C VAL A 69 13.55 16.47 -12.61
N ASP A 70 12.78 15.56 -13.21
CA ASP A 70 12.52 15.50 -14.66
C ASP A 70 11.87 16.78 -15.21
N LYS A 71 11.03 17.43 -14.40
CA LYS A 71 10.38 18.70 -14.76
C LYS A 71 11.19 19.93 -14.35
N HIS A 72 12.42 19.74 -13.87
CA HIS A 72 13.33 20.81 -13.41
C HIS A 72 12.76 21.67 -12.27
N TYR A 73 11.81 21.16 -11.49
CA TYR A 73 11.35 21.81 -10.25
C TYR A 73 12.37 21.63 -9.12
N LEU A 74 13.07 20.49 -9.13
CA LEU A 74 14.26 20.19 -8.34
C LEU A 74 15.44 20.01 -9.30
N SER A 75 16.60 20.57 -8.97
CA SER A 75 17.78 20.51 -9.84
C SER A 75 19.06 20.65 -9.02
N GLY A 76 20.17 20.19 -9.58
CA GLY A 76 21.47 20.20 -8.90
C GLY A 76 21.47 19.34 -7.64
N GLU A 77 22.23 19.78 -6.63
CA GLU A 77 22.37 19.08 -5.35
C GLU A 77 21.01 18.83 -4.66
N ALA A 78 20.10 19.79 -4.71
CA ALA A 78 18.76 19.65 -4.12
C ALA A 78 17.94 18.50 -4.74
N GLY A 79 18.15 18.20 -6.03
CA GLY A 79 17.50 17.06 -6.69
C GLY A 79 18.11 15.73 -6.26
N VAL A 80 19.44 15.67 -6.21
CA VAL A 80 20.19 14.47 -5.77
C VAL A 80 19.87 14.13 -4.31
N ASP A 81 19.89 15.14 -3.44
CA ASP A 81 19.57 14.98 -2.01
C ASP A 81 18.13 14.51 -1.81
N ALA A 82 17.18 15.02 -2.60
CA ALA A 82 15.78 14.62 -2.53
C ALA A 82 15.57 13.18 -3.02
N ILE A 83 16.29 12.74 -4.04
CA ILE A 83 16.24 11.35 -4.53
C ILE A 83 16.81 10.41 -3.46
N GLY A 84 18.05 10.64 -3.01
CA GLY A 84 18.68 9.79 -2.00
C GLY A 84 17.88 9.74 -0.70
N ALA A 85 17.22 10.84 -0.35
CA ALA A 85 16.27 10.92 0.74
C ALA A 85 15.05 10.01 0.60
N ALA A 86 14.42 10.02 -0.57
CA ALA A 86 13.24 9.21 -0.85
C ALA A 86 13.61 7.71 -0.95
N GLU A 87 14.79 7.40 -1.48
CA GLU A 87 15.34 6.04 -1.53
C GLU A 87 15.60 5.49 -0.13
N GLU A 88 16.31 6.24 0.71
CA GLU A 88 16.59 5.87 2.10
C GLU A 88 15.30 5.59 2.88
N HIS A 89 14.30 6.48 2.77
CA HIS A 89 13.01 6.29 3.43
C HIS A 89 12.28 5.03 2.93
N ARG A 90 12.33 4.76 1.61
CA ARG A 90 11.77 3.53 1.04
C ARG A 90 12.46 2.29 1.58
N GLU A 91 13.78 2.30 1.72
CA GLU A 91 14.53 1.19 2.30
C GLU A 91 14.19 0.96 3.77
N GLU A 92 14.10 2.03 4.57
CA GLU A 92 13.72 1.94 5.98
C GLU A 92 12.35 1.28 6.15
N LEU A 93 11.37 1.66 5.32
CA LEU A 93 10.04 1.06 5.34
C LEU A 93 10.07 -0.42 4.94
N LEU A 94 10.90 -0.80 3.96
CA LEU A 94 11.07 -2.20 3.57
C LEU A 94 11.72 -3.02 4.69
N LYS A 95 12.78 -2.51 5.33
CA LYS A 95 13.43 -3.13 6.49
C LYS A 95 12.44 -3.27 7.65
N ALA A 96 11.65 -2.24 7.94
CA ALA A 96 10.63 -2.29 8.99
C ALA A 96 9.53 -3.32 8.70
N GLN A 97 9.11 -3.44 7.44
CA GLN A 97 8.13 -4.43 7.00
C GLN A 97 8.69 -5.86 7.13
N GLU A 98 9.94 -6.08 6.75
CA GLU A 98 10.63 -7.37 6.90
C GLU A 98 10.80 -7.75 8.37
N LEU A 99 11.23 -6.82 9.22
CA LEU A 99 11.32 -7.02 10.66
C LEU A 99 9.94 -7.36 11.27
N PHE A 100 8.88 -6.69 10.84
CA PHE A 100 7.53 -7.01 11.30
C PHE A 100 7.11 -8.43 10.90
N TYR A 101 7.42 -8.84 9.67
CA TYR A 101 7.13 -10.19 9.18
C TYR A 101 7.91 -11.27 9.94
N MET A 102 9.22 -11.06 10.14
CA MET A 102 10.09 -11.99 10.88
C MET A 102 9.71 -12.06 12.37
N ASN A 103 9.44 -10.93 13.02
CA ASN A 103 9.05 -10.92 14.44
C ASN A 103 7.61 -11.44 14.64
N GLY A 104 6.75 -11.33 13.62
CA GLY A 104 5.45 -11.98 13.55
C GLY A 104 5.55 -13.51 13.61
N SER A 105 6.49 -14.11 12.86
CA SER A 105 6.74 -15.56 12.88
C SER A 105 7.34 -16.07 14.20
N VAL A 106 8.20 -15.29 14.87
CA VAL A 106 8.79 -15.65 16.18
C VAL A 106 7.73 -15.62 17.30
N SER A 107 6.70 -14.78 17.17
CA SER A 107 5.63 -14.68 18.17
C SER A 107 4.64 -15.87 18.18
N LEU A 108 4.68 -16.75 17.17
CA LEU A 108 3.84 -17.95 17.10
C LEU A 108 4.37 -19.09 17.99
N GLY A 109 5.67 -19.11 18.31
CA GLY A 109 6.28 -20.14 19.17
C GLY A 109 6.15 -19.88 20.68
N LYS A 110 5.79 -18.66 21.11
CA LYS A 110 5.87 -18.24 22.52
C LYS A 110 4.52 -17.96 23.19
N LYS A 111 3.39 -18.22 22.52
CA LYS A 111 2.03 -17.94 23.01
C LYS A 111 1.23 -19.17 23.46
N VAL A 112 1.89 -20.28 23.81
CA VAL A 112 1.20 -21.44 24.40
C VAL A 112 0.93 -21.27 25.91
N LEU A 113 1.50 -20.27 26.59
CA LEU A 113 1.28 -20.08 28.03
C LEU A 113 1.21 -18.59 28.41
N LYS A 114 0.03 -17.98 28.28
CA LYS A 114 -0.57 -17.21 29.38
C LYS A 114 -2.00 -16.80 29.04
N ASN A 115 -2.91 -17.48 29.72
CA ASN A 115 -4.29 -17.08 29.89
C ASN A 115 -4.30 -15.83 30.78
N ASP A 116 -4.97 -14.76 30.37
CA ASP A 116 -5.81 -13.95 31.26
C ASP A 116 -6.70 -12.99 30.47
N SER A 117 -7.99 -13.29 30.57
CA SER A 117 -9.16 -12.42 30.70
C SER A 117 -9.08 -10.96 30.22
N GLY A 118 -9.93 -10.65 29.24
CA GLY A 118 -10.22 -9.28 28.81
C GLY A 118 -10.95 -9.30 27.48
N ASN A 119 -12.27 -9.26 27.53
CA ASN A 119 -13.17 -9.25 26.36
C ASN A 119 -12.93 -8.01 25.48
N LEU A 120 -11.95 -8.12 24.59
CA LEU A 120 -11.76 -7.27 23.43
C LEU A 120 -11.48 -8.24 22.28
N MET A 121 -12.47 -8.47 21.41
CA MET A 121 -12.29 -9.24 20.18
C MET A 121 -11.12 -8.60 19.43
N SER A 122 -9.95 -9.22 19.58
CA SER A 122 -8.70 -8.62 19.17
C SER A 122 -8.76 -8.44 17.66
N TRP A 123 -8.39 -7.28 17.14
CA TRP A 123 -8.29 -6.97 15.72
C TRP A 123 -7.57 -8.05 14.88
N ARG A 124 -6.78 -8.92 15.53
CA ARG A 124 -6.17 -10.12 14.96
C ARG A 124 -7.17 -11.18 14.49
N GLN A 125 -8.31 -11.35 15.17
CA GLN A 125 -9.36 -12.30 14.79
C GLN A 125 -10.17 -11.81 13.58
N ALA A 126 -10.32 -10.50 13.41
CA ALA A 126 -10.97 -9.92 12.22
C ALA A 126 -10.09 -10.04 10.96
N ALA A 127 -8.78 -9.84 11.10
CA ALA A 127 -7.84 -9.93 9.99
C ALA A 127 -7.70 -11.36 9.43
N SER A 128 -7.69 -12.38 10.30
CA SER A 128 -7.66 -13.79 9.87
C SER A 128 -8.96 -14.23 9.18
N LEU A 129 -10.11 -13.69 9.60
CA LEU A 129 -11.40 -13.93 8.91
C LEU A 129 -11.46 -13.27 7.53
N MET A 130 -10.87 -12.09 7.36
CA MET A 130 -10.87 -11.37 6.08
C MET A 130 -9.92 -11.98 5.03
N MET A 131 -8.79 -12.56 5.46
CA MET A 131 -7.90 -13.31 4.56
C MET A 131 -8.53 -14.63 4.09
N LEU A 132 -9.30 -15.31 4.94
CA LEU A 132 -10.10 -16.48 4.56
C LEU A 132 -11.27 -16.13 3.64
N GLY A 133 -11.82 -14.92 3.74
CA GLY A 133 -12.96 -14.47 2.93
C GLY A 133 -12.66 -14.41 1.43
N LYS A 134 -11.44 -13.99 1.02
CA LYS A 134 -11.08 -13.95 -0.41
C LYS A 134 -10.96 -15.34 -1.02
N GLU A 135 -10.41 -16.31 -0.29
CA GLU A 135 -10.32 -17.69 -0.76
C GLU A 135 -11.69 -18.38 -0.79
N LEU A 136 -12.54 -18.16 0.22
CA LEU A 136 -13.92 -18.66 0.23
C LEU A 136 -14.74 -18.11 -0.93
N VAL A 137 -14.59 -16.82 -1.27
CA VAL A 137 -15.26 -16.22 -2.42
C VAL A 137 -14.73 -16.78 -3.75
N MET A 138 -13.42 -17.05 -3.86
CA MET A 138 -12.87 -17.73 -5.04
C MET A 138 -13.38 -19.17 -5.16
N LEU A 139 -13.41 -19.93 -4.07
CA LEU A 139 -13.94 -21.30 -4.05
C LEU A 139 -15.43 -21.33 -4.39
N MET A 140 -16.23 -20.41 -3.84
CA MET A 140 -17.64 -20.26 -4.19
C MET A 140 -17.83 -19.96 -5.68
N LYS A 141 -17.03 -19.04 -6.25
CA LYS A 141 -17.08 -18.73 -7.69
C LYS A 141 -16.70 -19.94 -8.55
N MET A 142 -15.69 -20.71 -8.16
CA MET A 142 -15.29 -21.93 -8.87
C MET A 142 -16.35 -23.02 -8.80
N LEU A 143 -16.97 -23.23 -7.63
CA LEU A 143 -18.06 -24.19 -7.46
C LEU A 143 -19.26 -23.83 -8.35
N VAL A 144 -19.66 -22.56 -8.39
CA VAL A 144 -20.74 -22.10 -9.28
C VAL A 144 -20.40 -22.36 -10.75
N ALA A 145 -19.17 -22.06 -11.17
CA ALA A 145 -18.73 -22.32 -12.55
C ALA A 145 -18.80 -23.81 -12.92
N VAL A 146 -18.37 -24.70 -12.01
CA VAL A 146 -18.43 -26.15 -12.21
C VAL A 146 -19.88 -26.65 -12.31
N VAL A 147 -20.78 -26.19 -11.44
CA VAL A 147 -22.20 -26.58 -11.48
C VAL A 147 -22.86 -26.14 -12.79
N VAL A 148 -22.57 -24.92 -13.27
CA VAL A 148 -23.06 -24.42 -14.55
C VAL A 148 -22.55 -25.27 -15.71
N LEU A 149 -21.25 -25.60 -15.74
CA LEU A 149 -20.67 -26.44 -16.78
C LEU A 149 -21.27 -27.85 -16.80
N LEU A 150 -21.46 -28.47 -15.64
CA LEU A 150 -22.10 -29.78 -15.53
C LEU A 150 -23.57 -29.73 -15.96
N GLY A 151 -24.30 -28.66 -15.61
CA GLY A 151 -25.68 -28.45 -16.05
C GLY A 151 -25.79 -28.32 -17.57
N VAL A 152 -24.92 -27.52 -18.19
CA VAL A 152 -24.87 -27.37 -19.66
C VAL A 152 -24.49 -28.70 -20.32
N ALA A 153 -23.50 -29.41 -19.81
CA ALA A 153 -23.11 -30.71 -20.34
C ALA A 153 -24.24 -31.75 -20.24
N ALA A 154 -24.99 -31.75 -19.14
CA ALA A 154 -26.16 -32.62 -18.96
C ALA A 154 -27.28 -32.27 -19.94
N LEU A 155 -27.58 -30.97 -20.14
CA LEU A 155 -28.55 -30.51 -21.13
C LEU A 155 -28.15 -30.93 -22.55
N VAL A 156 -26.89 -30.75 -22.92
CA VAL A 156 -26.35 -31.18 -24.22
C VAL A 156 -26.47 -32.70 -24.39
N ARG A 157 -26.14 -33.48 -23.35
CA ARG A 157 -26.32 -34.94 -23.36
C ARG A 157 -27.79 -35.35 -23.51
N ILE A 158 -28.73 -34.63 -22.90
CA ILE A 158 -30.16 -34.91 -23.04
C ILE A 158 -30.66 -34.56 -24.45
N MET A 159 -30.18 -33.45 -25.03
CA MET A 159 -30.53 -33.04 -26.40
C MET A 159 -29.93 -33.96 -27.47
N LEU A 160 -28.73 -34.52 -27.26
CA LEU A 160 -28.08 -35.45 -28.19
C LEU A 160 -28.62 -36.89 -28.10
N LYS A 161 -29.35 -37.22 -27.02
CA LYS A 161 -29.90 -38.55 -26.78
C LYS A 161 -31.37 -38.67 -27.19
N LYS A 162 -31.89 -37.63 -27.85
CA LYS A 162 -33.25 -37.55 -28.39
C LYS A 162 -33.17 -37.53 -29.91
#